data_AF-A0A8S3APX6-F1
#
_entry.id   AF-A0A8S3APX6-F1
#
_cell.length_a   1.000
_cell.length_b   1.000
_cell.length_c   1.000
_cell.angle_alpha   90.00
_cell.angle_beta   90.00
_cell.angle_gamma   90.00
#
_symmetry.space_group_name_H-M   'P 1'
#
loop_
_entity.id
_entity.type
_entity.pdbx_description
1 polymer ?
#
loop_
_entity_poly.entity_id
_entity_poly.type
_entity_poly.pdbx_seq_one_letter_code
_entity_poly.pdbx_strand_id
1 'polypeptide(L)' 'MNDAAAVLQLYAIIHPNSKVATYNFSDANSHDLIQAYIENEARIPDLLSEALR' A
#
# COMPACT_ATOMS: atom_id res chain seq x y z
N MET A 1 8.80 -1.61 -7.81
CA MET A 1 8.08 -0.67 -6.92
C MET A 1 6.84 -0.08 -7.58
N ASN A 2 6.91 0.42 -8.82
CA ASN A 2 5.74 0.99 -9.50
C ASN A 2 4.57 0.00 -9.66
N ASP A 3 4.84 -1.27 -9.96
CA ASP A 3 3.76 -2.27 -10.09
C ASP A 3 3.07 -2.59 -8.75
N ALA A 4 3.84 -2.65 -7.66
CA ALA A 4 3.28 -2.87 -6.32
C ALA A 4 2.38 -1.70 -5.89
N ALA A 5 2.79 -0.46 -6.18
CA ALA A 5 1.97 0.71 -5.95
C ALA A 5 0.70 0.71 -6.81
N ALA A 6 0.78 0.33 -8.09
CA ALA A 6 -0.37 0.21 -8.97
C ALA A 6 -1.37 -0.85 -8.48
N VAL A 7 -0.89 -1.98 -7.94
CA VAL A 7 -1.75 -3.00 -7.32
C VAL A 7 -2.46 -2.46 -6.08
N LEU A 8 -1.76 -1.68 -5.24
CA LEU A 8 -2.36 -1.06 -4.06
C LEU A 8 -3.35 0.07 -4.40
N GLN A 9 -3.10 0.82 -5.48
CA GLN A 9 -4.04 1.78 -6.04
C GLN A 9 -5.32 1.09 -6.51
N LEU A 10 -5.19 -0.03 -7.25
CA LEU A 10 -6.34 -0.82 -7.67
C LEU A 10 -7.09 -1.41 -6.46
N TYR A 11 -6.35 -1.91 -5.46
CA TYR A 11 -6.92 -2.43 -4.22
C TYR A 11 -7.76 -1.38 -3.49
N ALA A 12 -7.26 -0.15 -3.37
CA ALA A 12 -7.96 0.98 -2.78
C ALA A 12 -9.24 1.38 -3.54
N ILE A 13 -9.22 1.33 -4.88
CA ILE A 13 -10.42 1.58 -5.70
C ILE A 13 -11.50 0.52 -5.40
N ILE A 14 -11.10 -0.74 -5.25
CA ILE A 14 -12.02 -1.86 -4.96
C ILE A 14 -12.51 -1.83 -3.50
N HIS A 15 -11.69 -1.33 -2.57
CA HIS A 15 -11.98 -1.27 -1.13
C HIS A 15 -11.97 0.18 -0.64
N PRO A 16 -13.02 0.98 -0.91
CA PRO A 16 -13.03 2.42 -0.59
C PRO A 16 -12.98 2.72 0.91
N ASN A 17 -13.29 1.74 1.76
CA ASN A 17 -13.20 1.87 3.22
C ASN A 17 -11.83 1.44 3.79
N SER A 18 -10.90 1.00 2.93
CA SER A 18 -9.53 0.67 3.33
C SER A 18 -8.80 1.93 3.78
N LYS A 19 -7.93 1.79 4.78
CA LYS A 19 -6.97 2.82 5.20
C LYS A 19 -5.95 3.14 4.09
N VAL A 20 -5.80 2.27 3.10
CA VAL A 20 -5.00 2.52 1.89
C VAL A 20 -5.76 3.38 0.89
N ALA A 21 -7.10 3.37 0.91
CA ALA A 21 -7.92 4.20 0.03
C ALA A 21 -7.96 5.67 0.44
N THR A 22 -7.58 6.00 1.67
CA THR A 22 -7.42 7.39 2.12
C THR A 22 -6.10 8.01 1.67
N TYR A 23 -5.20 7.22 1.07
CA TYR A 23 -3.91 7.70 0.59
C TYR A 23 -4.07 8.49 -0.72
N ASN A 24 -3.51 9.70 -0.78
CA ASN A 24 -3.60 10.53 -1.98
C ASN A 24 -2.64 10.02 -3.07
N PHE A 25 -3.18 9.34 -4.07
CA PHE A 25 -2.42 8.74 -5.18
C PHE A 25 -1.76 9.74 -6.13
N SER A 26 -2.07 11.04 -6.01
CA SER A 26 -1.59 12.08 -6.92
C SER A 26 -0.19 12.58 -6.56
N ASP A 27 0.26 12.36 -5.31
CA ASP A 27 1.50 12.95 -4.77
C ASP A 27 2.23 12.01 -3.78
N ALA A 28 1.76 10.78 -3.63
CA ALA A 28 2.34 9.83 -2.69
C ALA A 28 3.56 9.11 -3.28
N ASN A 29 4.67 9.15 -2.55
CA ASN A 29 5.80 8.27 -2.80
C ASN A 29 5.31 6.80 -2.77
N SER A 30 5.60 6.05 -3.83
CA SER A 30 5.24 4.64 -3.96
C SER A 30 5.68 3.80 -2.75
N HIS A 31 6.78 4.18 -2.11
CA HIS A 31 7.26 3.55 -0.89
C HIS A 31 6.30 3.73 0.29
N ASP A 32 5.80 4.94 0.50
CA ASP A 32 4.94 5.27 1.65
C ASP A 32 3.57 4.60 1.53
N LEU A 33 3.05 4.46 0.30
CA LEU A 33 1.83 3.70 0.04
C LEU A 33 1.99 2.22 0.40
N ILE A 34 3.12 1.62 0.01
CA ILE A 34 3.41 0.21 0.29
C ILE A 34 3.62 0.00 1.79
N GLN A 35 4.35 0.90 2.44
CA GLN A 35 4.55 0.92 3.89
C GLN A 35 3.20 1.00 4.62
N ALA A 36 2.32 1.92 4.22
CA ALA A 36 1.01 2.11 4.84
C ALA A 36 0.12 0.86 4.72
N TYR A 37 0.14 0.18 3.57
CA TYR A 37 -0.55 -1.10 3.41
C TYR A 37 0.00 -2.17 4.36
N ILE A 38 1.33 -2.28 4.46
CA ILE A 38 1.99 -3.26 5.31
C ILE A 38 1.60 -3.06 6.78
N GLU A 39 1.63 -1.83 7.26
CA GLU A 39 1.34 -1.51 8.66
C GLU A 39 -0.14 -1.69 9.03
N ASN A 40 -1.04 -1.46 8.09
CA ASN A 40 -2.46 -1.34 8.42
C ASN A 40 -3.32 -2.54 8.01
N GLU A 41 -2.97 -3.24 6.93
CA GLU A 41 -3.90 -4.20 6.29
C GLU A 41 -3.22 -5.46 5.74
N ALA A 42 -1.88 -5.53 5.70
CA ALA A 42 -1.19 -6.74 5.29
C ALA A 42 -1.42 -7.89 6.29
N ARG A 43 -1.64 -9.08 5.75
CA ARG A 43 -1.79 -10.32 6.54
C ARG A 43 -0.45 -10.91 7.00
N ILE A 44 0.64 -10.49 6.37
CA ILE A 44 2.01 -10.98 6.59
C ILE A 44 2.98 -9.78 6.69
N PRO A 45 2.76 -8.86 7.64
CA PRO A 45 3.48 -7.59 7.69
C PRO A 45 4.98 -7.78 7.88
N ASP A 46 5.41 -8.75 8.70
CA ASP A 46 6.84 -9.00 8.98
C ASP A 46 7.61 -9.41 7.73
N LEU A 47 7.06 -10.34 6.94
CA LEU A 47 7.69 -10.83 5.70
C LEU A 47 7.79 -9.72 4.66
N LEU A 48 6.74 -8.91 4.51
CA LEU A 48 6.72 -7.81 3.54
C LEU A 48 7.65 -6.67 3.97
N SER A 49 7.74 -6.38 5.27
CA SER A 49 8.66 -5.37 5.81
C SER A 49 10.12 -5.75 5.59
N GLU A 50 10.46 -7.04 5.73
CA GLU A 50 11.80 -7.55 5.45
C GLU A 50 12.15 -7.45 3.96
N ALA A 51 11.20 -7.75 3.07
CA ALA A 51 11.39 -7.64 1.62
C ALA A 51 11.53 -6.21 1.09
N LEU A 52 11.19 -5.20 1.90
CA LEU A 52 11.33 -3.77 1.58
C LEU A 52 12.62 -3.12 2.10
N ARG A 53 13.37 -3.80 2.97
CA ARG A 53 14.69 -3.34 3.44
C ARG A 53 15.78 -3.53 2.39
#